data_AF-A0A538QM76-F1
#
_entry.id   AF-A0A538QM76-F1
#
_cell.length_a   1.000
_cell.length_b   1.000
_cell.length_c   1.000
_cell.angle_alpha   90.00
_cell.angle_beta   90.00
_cell.angle_gamma   90.00
#
_symmetry.space_group_name_H-M   'P 1'
#
loop_
_entity.id
_entity.type
_entity.pdbx_description
1 polymer ?
#
loop_
_entity_poly.entity_id
_entity_poly.type
_entity_poly.pdbx_seq_one_letter_code
_entity_poly.pdbx_strand_id
1 'polypeptide(L)' 'MVKTYAVFGGLVLAALTWAQFTGWSPSDVTERKMVPKSVRDNPGSYRSTYGGRAYTGAK' A
#
# COMPACT_ATOMS: atom_id res chain seq x y z
N MET A 1 38.59 5.06 -3.29
CA MET A 1 37.40 4.63 -4.06
C MET A 1 36.75 3.39 -3.46
N VAL A 2 37.42 2.22 -3.36
CA VAL A 2 36.80 0.98 -2.82
C VAL A 2 36.20 1.15 -1.41
N LYS A 3 36.92 1.82 -0.50
CA LYS A 3 36.45 2.06 0.89
C LYS A 3 35.16 2.88 0.97
N THR A 4 34.99 3.89 0.11
CA THR A 4 33.78 4.73 0.13
C THR A 4 32.56 3.97 -0.36
N TYR A 5 32.71 3.10 -1.36
CA TYR A 5 31.64 2.21 -1.80
C TYR A 5 31.28 1.15 -0.76
N ALA A 6 32.26 0.61 -0.03
CA ALA A 6 32.01 -0.34 1.06
C ALA A 6 31.20 0.29 2.20
N VAL A 7 31.55 1.52 2.61
CA VAL A 7 30.78 2.28 3.61
C VAL A 7 29.38 2.58 3.10
N PHE A 8 29.25 3.07 1.86
CA PHE A 8 27.96 3.37 1.25
C PHE A 8 27.06 2.13 1.17
N GLY A 9 27.58 1.00 0.70
CA GLY A 9 26.84 -0.26 0.64
C GLY A 9 26.40 -0.73 2.03
N GLY A 10 27.26 -0.59 3.05
CA GLY A 10 26.92 -0.88 4.44
C GLY A 10 25.75 -0.03 4.95
N LEU A 11 25.75 1.28 4.68
CA LEU A 11 24.66 2.18 5.05
C LEU A 11 23.34 1.82 4.35
N VAL A 12 23.40 1.48 3.06
CA VAL A 12 22.20 1.05 2.31
C VAL A 12 21.60 -0.23 2.92
N LEU A 13 22.43 -1.22 3.21
CA LEU A 13 21.97 -2.48 3.83
C LEU A 13 21.38 -2.25 5.22
N ALA A 14 22.01 -1.41 6.05
CA ALA A 14 21.51 -1.05 7.36
C ALA A 14 20.13 -0.37 7.29
N ALA A 15 19.95 0.58 6.36
CA ALA A 15 18.68 1.28 6.15
C ALA A 15 17.57 0.32 5.70
N LEU A 16 17.85 -0.57 4.75
CA LEU A 16 16.88 -1.57 4.26
C LEU A 16 16.50 -2.56 5.36
N THR A 17 17.47 -2.98 6.18
CA THR A 17 17.24 -3.87 7.32
C THR A 17 16.30 -3.19 8.32
N TRP A 18 16.59 -1.95 8.70
CA TRP A 18 15.75 -1.18 9.61
C TRP A 18 14.32 -0.98 9.07
N ALA A 19 14.17 -0.61 7.79
CA ALA A 19 12.87 -0.47 7.15
C ALA A 19 12.06 -1.78 7.19
N GLN A 20 12.71 -2.91 6.89
CA GLN A 20 12.06 -4.23 6.91
C GLN A 20 11.60 -4.65 8.30
N PHE A 21 12.43 -4.44 9.35
CA PHE A 21 12.10 -4.84 10.72
C PHE A 21 11.08 -3.92 11.41
N THR A 22 11.04 -2.64 11.01
CA THR A 22 10.06 -1.67 11.55
C THR A 22 8.76 -1.65 10.76
N GLY A 23 8.74 -2.23 9.56
CA GLY A 23 7.64 -2.09 8.60
C GLY A 23 7.55 -0.66 8.02
N TRP A 24 8.59 0.16 8.20
CA TRP A 24 8.64 1.50 7.64
C TRP A 24 8.70 1.42 6.12
N SER A 25 7.78 2.11 5.45
CA SER A 25 7.73 2.23 4.00
C SER A 25 7.43 3.67 3.62
N PRO A 26 8.10 4.23 2.60
CA PRO A 26 7.75 5.54 2.07
C PRO A 26 6.43 5.53 1.30
N SER A 27 5.85 4.36 1.04
CA SER A 27 4.55 4.21 0.40
C SER A 27 3.50 3.75 1.42
N ASP A 28 2.31 4.33 1.37
CA ASP A 28 1.17 3.86 2.15
C ASP A 28 0.69 2.50 1.61
N VAL A 29 1.12 1.42 2.27
CA VAL A 29 0.70 0.03 1.95
C VAL A 29 -0.76 -0.25 2.30
N THR A 30 -1.38 0.61 3.13
CA THR A 30 -2.78 0.49 3.55
C THR A 30 -3.71 1.49 2.86
N GLU A 31 -3.17 2.41 2.04
CA GLU A 31 -3.99 3.39 1.33
C GLU A 31 -4.77 2.69 0.20
N ARG A 32 -6.09 2.67 0.33
CA ARG A 32 -6.98 2.22 -0.75
C ARG A 32 -7.50 3.43 -1.51
N LYS A 33 -6.88 3.72 -2.66
CA LYS A 33 -7.16 4.89 -3.52
C LYS A 33 -8.51 4.90 -4.24
N MET A 34 -9.46 4.06 -3.83
CA MET A 34 -10.74 3.91 -4.53
C MET A 34 -11.87 3.43 -3.60
N VAL A 35 -11.77 3.71 -2.30
CA VAL A 35 -12.87 3.38 -1.37
C VAL A 35 -13.90 4.50 -1.43
N PRO A 36 -15.17 4.19 -1.77
CA PRO A 36 -16.25 5.17 -1.74
C PRO A 36 -16.34 5.83 -0.37
N LYS A 37 -16.33 7.16 -0.34
CA LYS A 37 -16.36 7.95 0.90
C LYS A 37 -17.62 7.68 1.73
N SER A 38 -18.71 7.32 1.06
CA SER A 38 -19.95 6.88 1.68
C SER A 38 -20.59 5.74 0.91
N VAL A 39 -21.50 5.02 1.55
CA VAL A 39 -22.34 3.99 0.92
C VAL A 39 -23.06 4.54 -0.31
N ARG A 40 -23.45 5.83 -0.29
CA ARG A 40 -24.13 6.51 -1.39
C ARG A 40 -23.26 6.68 -2.63
N ASP A 41 -21.94 6.82 -2.41
CA ASP A 41 -20.95 6.96 -3.48
C ASP A 41 -20.54 5.60 -4.07
N ASN A 42 -21.02 4.49 -3.48
CA ASN A 42 -20.85 3.14 -4.01
C ASN A 42 -22.12 2.69 -4.75
N PRO A 43 -22.22 2.81 -6.08
CA PRO A 43 -23.38 2.31 -6.83
C PRO A 43 -23.58 0.79 -6.69
N GLY A 44 -22.54 0.04 -6.30
CA GLY A 44 -22.62 -1.38 -5.97
C GLY A 44 -23.24 -1.68 -4.61
N SER A 45 -23.35 -0.71 -3.69
CA SER A 45 -23.89 -0.93 -2.33
C SER A 45 -25.42 -1.08 -2.30
N TYR A 46 -26.12 -0.51 -3.29
CA TYR A 46 -27.57 -0.60 -3.42
C TYR A 46 -28.04 -1.92 -4.04
N ARG A 47 -27.10 -2.78 -4.49
CA ARG A 47 -27.43 -4.09 -5.06
C ARG A 47 -27.44 -5.15 -3.97
N SER A 48 -28.38 -6.09 -4.04
CA SER A 48 -28.51 -7.20 -3.10
C SER A 48 -27.25 -8.08 -3.11
N THR A 49 -26.63 -8.28 -1.94
CA THR A 49 -25.42 -9.11 -1.75
C THR A 49 -25.61 -10.58 -2.15
N TYR A 50 -26.86 -11.04 -2.27
CA TYR A 50 -27.22 -12.43 -2.60
C TYR A 50 -27.07 -12.80 -4.08
N GLY A 51 -26.61 -11.88 -4.94
CA GLY A 51 -26.53 -12.08 -6.38
C GLY A 51 -25.10 -12.04 -6.95
N GLY A 52 -24.19 -12.91 -6.45
CA GLY A 52 -22.97 -13.40 -7.14
C GLY A 52 -21.91 -12.43 -7.68
N ARG A 53 -22.16 -11.12 -7.79
CA ARG A 53 -21.23 -10.09 -8.30
C ARG A 53 -21.47 -8.78 -7.56
N ALA A 54 -20.82 -8.64 -6.42
CA ALA A 54 -20.65 -7.34 -5.78
C ALA A 54 -19.73 -6.50 -6.69
N TYR A 55 -20.27 -5.42 -7.26
CA TYR A 55 -19.45 -4.43 -7.96
C TYR A 55 -18.53 -3.77 -6.92
N THR A 56 -17.23 -4.03 -7.02
CA THR A 56 -16.18 -3.49 -6.13
C THR A 56 -15.52 -2.22 -6.68
N GLY A 57 -15.98 -1.71 -7.82
CA GLY A 57 -15.35 -0.58 -8.52
C GLY A 57 -16.10 0.73 -8.34
N ALA A 58 -15.42 1.72 -7.75
CA ALA A 58 -15.73 3.13 -7.90
C ALA A 58 -15.25 3.64 -9.28
N LYS A 59 -15.79 4.79 -9.70
CA LYS A 59 -15.24 5.60 -10.81
C LYS A 59 -13.94 6.27 -10.38
#